data_AF-A0A3D4PJD1-F1
#
_entry.id   AF-A0A3D4PJD1-F1
#
_cell.length_a   1.000
_cell.length_b   1.000
_cell.length_c   1.000
_cell.angle_alpha   90.00
_cell.angle_beta   90.00
_cell.angle_gamma   90.00
#
_symmetry.space_group_name_H-M   'P 1'
#
loop_
_entity.id
_entity.type
_entity.pdbx_description
1 polymer ?
#
loop_
_entity_poly.entity_id
_entity_poly.type
_entity_poly.pdbx_seq_one_letter_code
_entity_poly.pdbx_strand_id
1 'polypeptide(L)'
;MRFHHGIELFCCGLLAVSLIGCSKPEEYREVTDSDMVEDHDHDHDHAHTAPHGGILVELGEHAYSAEIVIAETDPKVTVYILDAHAESAVAAKADSISLVDDEGPISLKA
;
A
#
# COMPACT_ATOMS: atom_id res chain seq x y z
N MET A 1 -2.18 -51.78 43.22
CA MET A 1 -2.04 -52.43 41.89
C MET A 1 -3.31 -52.19 41.10
N ARG A 2 -3.18 -51.89 39.79
CA ARG A 2 -4.25 -51.93 38.75
C ARG A 2 -5.16 -50.70 38.55
N PHE A 3 -4.60 -49.52 38.31
CA PHE A 3 -5.35 -48.42 37.64
C PHE A 3 -4.54 -47.67 36.57
N HIS A 4 -3.46 -48.28 36.05
CA HIS A 4 -2.64 -47.69 34.97
C HIS A 4 -2.78 -48.41 33.61
N HIS A 5 -3.50 -49.54 33.52
CA HIS A 5 -3.76 -50.25 32.26
C HIS A 5 -5.05 -49.81 31.53
N GLY A 6 -5.85 -48.90 32.12
CA GLY A 6 -7.06 -48.37 31.49
C GLY A 6 -6.82 -47.14 30.61
N ILE A 7 -5.72 -46.41 30.87
CA ILE A 7 -5.40 -45.15 30.20
C ILE A 7 -4.70 -45.38 28.84
N GLU A 8 -3.90 -46.43 28.69
CA GLU A 8 -3.24 -46.72 27.40
C GLU A 8 -4.19 -47.27 26.33
N LEU A 9 -5.26 -47.98 26.72
CA LEU A 9 -6.26 -48.50 25.78
C LEU A 9 -7.25 -47.44 25.27
N PHE A 10 -7.30 -46.27 25.92
CA PHE A 10 -8.12 -45.14 25.45
C PHE A 10 -7.40 -44.30 24.38
N CYS A 11 -6.06 -44.26 24.42
CA CYS A 11 -5.25 -43.51 23.44
C CYS A 11 -5.17 -44.16 22.04
N CYS A 12 -5.33 -45.47 21.92
CA CYS A 12 -5.26 -46.15 20.62
C CYS A 12 -6.59 -46.16 19.84
N GLY A 13 -7.73 -45.91 20.48
CA GLY A 13 -9.05 -45.94 19.82
C GLY A 13 -9.45 -44.65 19.10
N LEU A 14 -8.93 -43.50 19.54
CA LEU A 14 -9.30 -42.18 18.98
C LEU A 14 -8.51 -41.80 17.70
N LEU A 15 -7.48 -42.56 17.35
CA LEU A 15 -6.63 -42.28 16.18
C LEU A 15 -7.17 -42.88 14.86
N ALA A 16 -8.22 -43.71 14.90
CA ALA A 16 -8.68 -44.47 13.73
C ALA A 16 -9.84 -43.85 12.94
N VAL A 17 -10.43 -42.73 13.38
CA VAL A 17 -11.64 -42.14 12.74
C VAL A 17 -11.33 -40.93 11.84
N SER A 18 -10.06 -40.51 11.74
CA SER A 18 -9.71 -39.23 11.09
C SER A 18 -9.47 -39.27 9.58
N LEU A 19 -9.69 -40.40 8.88
CA LEU A 19 -9.33 -40.55 7.45
C LEU A 19 -10.50 -40.81 6.50
N ILE A 20 -11.74 -40.48 6.87
CA ILE A 20 -12.82 -40.34 5.87
C ILE A 20 -12.90 -38.86 5.47
N GLY A 21 -11.84 -38.41 4.82
CA GLY A 21 -11.85 -37.16 4.07
C GLY A 21 -12.70 -37.35 2.82
N CYS A 22 -13.67 -36.48 2.63
CA CYS A 22 -14.54 -36.46 1.46
C CYS A 22 -13.73 -35.99 0.24
N SER A 23 -13.01 -36.89 -0.43
CA SER A 23 -12.33 -36.60 -1.69
C SER A 23 -13.37 -36.44 -2.80
N LYS A 24 -13.85 -35.21 -3.00
CA LYS A 24 -14.49 -34.85 -4.26
C LYS A 24 -13.42 -34.93 -5.36
N PRO A 25 -13.74 -35.48 -6.54
CA PRO A 25 -12.82 -35.42 -7.66
C PRO A 25 -12.66 -33.94 -8.05
N GLU A 26 -11.47 -33.40 -7.83
CA GLU A 26 -11.08 -32.10 -8.40
C GLU A 26 -10.93 -32.33 -9.91
N GLU A 27 -11.97 -31.96 -10.66
CA GLU A 27 -11.95 -31.93 -12.12
C GLU A 27 -10.96 -30.85 -12.55
N TYR A 28 -9.78 -31.28 -13.01
CA TYR A 28 -8.80 -30.38 -13.61
C TYR A 28 -9.39 -29.85 -14.91
N ARG A 29 -9.79 -28.58 -14.92
CA ARG A 29 -10.19 -27.86 -16.12
C ARG A 29 -9.04 -26.94 -16.51
N GLU A 30 -8.77 -26.84 -17.81
CA GLU A 30 -7.84 -25.84 -18.31
C GLU A 30 -8.40 -24.45 -18.02
N VAL A 31 -7.56 -23.60 -17.42
CA VAL A 31 -7.87 -22.18 -17.18
C VAL A 31 -8.03 -21.53 -18.54
N THR A 32 -9.25 -21.09 -18.84
CA THR A 32 -9.58 -20.41 -20.09
C THR A 32 -9.42 -18.90 -19.90
N ASP A 33 -9.28 -18.15 -21.00
CA ASP A 33 -9.13 -16.70 -20.98
C ASP A 33 -10.27 -15.99 -20.19
N SER A 34 -11.47 -16.58 -20.19
CA SER A 34 -12.62 -16.10 -19.40
C SER A 34 -12.50 -16.30 -17.89
N ASP A 35 -11.53 -17.09 -17.43
CA ASP A 35 -11.21 -17.27 -16.01
C ASP A 35 -10.18 -16.22 -15.52
N MET A 36 -9.63 -15.40 -16.43
CA MET A 36 -8.85 -14.22 -16.07
C MET A 36 -9.83 -13.10 -15.73
N VAL A 37 -10.02 -12.85 -14.43
CA VAL A 37 -10.56 -11.56 -13.99
C VAL A 37 -9.58 -10.49 -14.47
N GLU A 38 -10.05 -9.56 -15.29
CA GLU A 38 -9.28 -8.35 -15.59
C GLU A 38 -8.80 -7.80 -14.25
N ASP A 39 -7.49 -7.64 -14.13
CA ASP A 39 -6.84 -6.97 -13.02
C ASP A 39 -7.48 -5.58 -12.92
N HIS A 40 -8.47 -5.47 -12.04
CA HIS A 40 -9.01 -4.17 -11.69
C HIS A 40 -7.85 -3.47 -11.02
N ASP A 41 -7.28 -2.48 -11.72
CA ASP A 41 -6.35 -1.49 -11.21
C ASP A 41 -6.62 -1.31 -9.71
N HIS A 42 -5.83 -2.02 -8.91
CA HIS A 42 -5.84 -1.83 -7.48
C HIS A 42 -5.03 -0.56 -7.29
N ASP A 43 -5.69 0.58 -7.56
CA ASP A 43 -5.30 1.86 -7.03
C ASP A 43 -5.43 1.72 -5.50
N HIS A 44 -4.39 1.13 -4.92
CA HIS A 44 -4.22 1.07 -3.49
C HIS A 44 -4.01 2.52 -3.08
N ASP A 45 -5.10 3.13 -2.64
CA ASP A 45 -5.16 4.47 -2.04
C ASP A 45 -4.27 4.47 -0.78
N HIS A 46 -2.97 4.49 -1.00
CA HIS A 46 -1.93 4.68 -0.01
C HIS A 46 -1.85 6.18 0.19
N ALA A 47 -2.82 6.71 0.93
CA ALA A 47 -2.81 8.10 1.32
C ALA A 47 -1.56 8.37 2.17
N HIS A 48 -0.53 8.94 1.54
CA HIS A 48 0.70 9.31 2.20
C HIS A 48 0.43 10.47 3.16
N THR A 49 1.03 10.40 4.36
CA THR A 49 0.91 11.49 5.33
C THR A 49 2.00 12.52 5.06
N ALA A 50 1.58 13.77 4.86
CA ALA A 50 2.47 14.90 4.66
C ALA A 50 3.43 15.07 5.88
N PRO A 51 4.75 14.90 5.72
CA PRO A 51 5.70 14.91 6.84
C PRO A 51 5.74 16.22 7.63
N HIS A 52 5.43 17.34 6.98
CA HIS A 52 5.47 18.68 7.57
C HIS A 52 4.05 19.24 7.83
N GLY A 53 3.01 18.41 7.70
CA GLY A 53 1.61 18.81 7.92
C GLY A 53 1.04 19.69 6.80
N GLY A 54 1.68 19.71 5.64
CA GLY A 54 1.23 20.44 4.46
C GLY A 54 0.24 19.66 3.60
N ILE A 55 0.06 20.17 2.38
CA ILE A 55 -0.76 19.55 1.33
C ILE A 55 0.18 18.82 0.38
N LEU A 56 -0.06 17.53 0.14
CA LEU A 56 0.68 16.76 -0.86
C LEU A 56 0.08 16.93 -2.25
N VAL A 57 0.96 17.12 -3.24
CA VAL A 57 0.64 17.20 -4.66
C VAL A 57 1.56 16.26 -5.41
N GLU A 58 1.01 15.28 -6.11
CA GLU A 58 1.80 14.34 -6.92
C GLU A 58 2.24 14.99 -8.23
N LEU A 59 3.48 14.72 -8.63
CA LEU A 59 4.11 15.29 -9.81
C LEU A 59 4.61 14.19 -10.75
N GLY A 60 4.30 14.34 -12.04
CA GLY A 60 4.90 13.53 -13.12
C GLY A 60 4.60 12.03 -13.01
N GLU A 61 3.31 11.65 -12.93
CA GLU A 61 2.88 10.25 -12.83
C GLU A 61 3.50 9.51 -11.63
N HIS A 62 3.33 10.08 -10.44
CA HIS A 62 3.82 9.55 -9.15
C HIS A 62 5.35 9.46 -9.04
N ALA A 63 6.11 10.17 -9.90
CA ALA A 63 7.57 10.18 -9.80
C ALA A 63 8.08 10.94 -8.56
N TYR A 64 7.35 11.98 -8.15
CA TYR A 64 7.67 12.83 -7.00
C TYR A 64 6.40 13.30 -6.31
N SER A 65 6.53 13.69 -5.04
CA SER A 65 5.48 14.41 -4.31
C SER A 65 6.00 15.78 -3.88
N ALA A 66 5.24 16.84 -4.12
CA ALA A 66 5.48 18.15 -3.56
C ALA A 66 4.61 18.34 -2.31
N GLU A 67 5.21 18.70 -1.19
CA GLU A 67 4.47 19.12 0.00
C GLU A 67 4.47 20.64 0.11
N ILE A 68 3.28 21.23 0.12
CA ILE A 68 3.07 22.67 0.25
C ILE A 68 2.66 22.98 1.69
N VAL A 69 3.51 23.71 2.41
CA VAL A 69 3.24 24.18 3.77
C VAL A 69 3.01 25.69 3.74
N ILE A 70 1.84 26.12 4.23
CA ILE A 70 1.46 27.53 4.35
C ILE A 70 1.52 27.91 5.83
N ALA A 71 2.35 28.88 6.19
CA ALA A 71 2.43 29.34 7.58
C ALA A 71 1.16 30.11 7.98
N GLU A 72 0.64 29.85 9.17
CA GLU A 72 -0.64 30.43 9.62
C GLU A 72 -0.56 31.94 9.89
N THR A 73 0.62 32.43 10.28
CA THR A 73 0.82 33.81 10.76
C THR A 73 1.73 34.66 9.89
N ASP A 74 2.36 34.08 8.88
CA ASP A 74 3.33 34.71 7.98
C ASP A 74 3.00 34.24 6.56
N PRO A 75 2.92 35.11 5.53
CA PRO A 75 2.65 34.70 4.14
C PRO A 75 3.85 33.95 3.51
N LYS A 76 4.38 32.94 4.19
CA LYS A 76 5.42 32.05 3.71
C LYS A 76 4.79 30.76 3.23
N VAL A 77 5.12 30.42 1.99
CA VAL A 77 4.85 29.11 1.39
C VAL A 77 6.18 28.38 1.29
N THR A 78 6.26 27.19 1.86
CA THR A 78 7.40 26.29 1.70
C THR A 78 6.97 25.11 0.85
N VAL A 79 7.77 24.79 -0.18
CA VAL A 79 7.54 23.63 -1.04
C VAL A 79 8.68 22.64 -0.83
N TYR A 80 8.37 21.48 -0.26
CA TYR A 80 9.31 20.37 -0.15
C TYR A 80 9.13 19.43 -1.35
N ILE A 81 10.23 19.03 -1.99
CA ILE A 81 10.20 17.99 -3.02
C ILE A 81 10.61 16.67 -2.37
N LEU A 82 9.70 15.71 -2.42
CA LEU A 82 9.79 14.40 -1.80
C LEU A 82 9.86 13.31 -2.87
N ASP A 83 10.26 12.11 -2.46
CA ASP A 83 10.19 10.90 -3.29
C ASP A 83 8.73 10.54 -3.65
N ALA A 84 8.58 9.51 -4.49
CA ALA A 84 7.29 8.98 -4.94
C ALA A 84 6.33 8.57 -3.80
N HIS A 85 6.84 8.35 -2.58
CA HIS A 85 6.04 7.91 -1.44
C HIS A 85 5.81 9.05 -0.44
N ALA A 86 6.24 10.28 -0.75
CA ALA A 86 6.17 11.43 0.14
C ALA A 86 6.83 11.22 1.52
N GLU A 87 7.86 10.37 1.61
CA GLU A 87 8.50 10.04 2.91
C GLU A 87 9.82 10.79 3.11
N SER A 88 10.59 10.96 2.04
CA SER A 88 11.94 11.55 2.11
C SER A 88 12.12 12.70 1.13
N ALA A 89 12.81 13.75 1.56
CA ALA A 89 13.23 14.82 0.67
C ALA A 89 14.22 14.32 -0.38
N VAL A 90 14.00 14.68 -1.64
CA VAL A 90 14.88 14.31 -2.76
C VAL A 90 15.28 15.53 -3.56
N ALA A 91 16.48 15.45 -4.14
CA ALA A 91 16.88 16.42 -5.15
C ALA A 91 16.03 16.18 -6.40
N ALA A 92 15.19 17.15 -6.74
CA ALA A 92 14.47 17.14 -8.00
C ALA A 92 15.49 17.10 -9.16
N LYS A 93 15.28 16.22 -10.15
CA LYS A 93 15.98 16.29 -11.44
C LYS A 93 15.40 17.37 -12.37
N ALA A 94 14.72 18.36 -11.79
CA ALA A 94 14.10 19.47 -12.50
C ALA A 94 14.90 20.74 -12.21
N ASP A 95 15.17 21.52 -13.25
CA ASP A 95 16.00 22.73 -13.14
C ASP A 95 15.22 23.92 -12.55
N SER A 96 13.88 23.86 -12.53
CA SER A 96 13.03 24.93 -11.99
C SER A 96 11.65 24.42 -11.55
N ILE A 97 11.00 25.20 -10.69
CA ILE A 97 9.59 25.06 -10.30
C ILE A 97 8.92 26.40 -10.59
N SER A 98 7.76 26.36 -11.25
CA SER A 98 6.97 27.56 -11.59
C SER A 98 5.64 27.53 -10.86
N LEU A 99 5.33 28.61 -10.15
CA LEU A 99 4.00 28.87 -9.61
C LEU A 99 3.33 29.89 -10.54
N VAL A 100 2.11 29.60 -10.99
CA VAL A 100 1.36 30.46 -11.90
C VAL A 100 0.04 30.81 -11.23
N ASP A 101 -0.27 32.11 -11.16
CA ASP A 101 -1.61 32.59 -10.84
C ASP A 101 -2.31 33.08 -12.12
N ASP A 102 -3.56 33.53 -11.98
CA ASP A 102 -4.35 34.05 -13.12
C ASP A 102 -3.74 35.33 -13.74
N GLU A 103 -2.80 36.00 -13.06
CA GLU A 103 -2.09 37.18 -13.56
C GLU A 103 -0.74 36.82 -14.23
N GLY A 104 -0.20 35.62 -14.00
CA GLY A 104 0.97 35.08 -14.68
C GLY A 104 1.92 34.29 -13.76
N PRO A 105 3.12 33.92 -14.26
CA PRO A 105 4.09 33.19 -13.46
C PRO A 105 4.67 34.06 -12.34
N ILE A 106 4.50 33.62 -11.10
CA ILE A 106 5.14 34.20 -9.92
C ILE A 106 6.53 33.59 -9.80
N SER A 107 7.56 34.39 -10.10
CA SER A 107 8.94 34.01 -9.85
C SER A 107 9.29 34.26 -8.38
N LEU A 108 9.41 33.20 -7.58
CA LEU A 108 9.95 33.29 -6.22
C LEU A 108 11.46 33.55 -6.31
N LYS A 109 11.93 34.69 -5.79
CA LYS A 109 13.36 34.93 -5.61
C LYS A 109 13.79 34.27 -4.30
N ALA A 110 14.78 33.37 -4.40
CA ALA A 110 15.49 32.81 -3.25
C ALA A 110 16.29 33.90 -2.52
#